data_AF-A0AAD9V443-F1
#
_entry.id   AF-A0AAD9V443-F1
#
_cell.length_a   1.000
_cell.length_b   1.000
_cell.length_c   1.000
_cell.angle_alpha   90.00
_cell.angle_beta   90.00
_cell.angle_gamma   90.00
#
_symmetry.space_group_name_H-M   'P 1'
#
loop_
_entity.id
_entity.type
_entity.pdbx_description
1 polymer ?
#
loop_
_entity_poly.entity_id
_entity_poly.type
_entity_poly.pdbx_seq_one_letter_code
_entity_poly.pdbx_strand_id
1 'polypeptide(L)'
;MEVSHITKIQLNLAIVRRCKTEEKSRKQNVMRELRIQKLCLNICVGESGDRLTRAAKVLEQLTGQQPVFSKARYTVRSFGIRRNEKIAVHCTVRGPKAEEILEKGLKVREYELSRDNFSKNGNFGFGIQEHIDLGIKYDPSIGIYGMDFYIVLGRPGFNVSKRKRKCSRIGSKHRINQDEAMKWFQQKYDGILLPGKKKK
;
A
#
# COMPACT_ATOMS: atom_id res chain seq x y z
N MET A 1 -3.83 59.13 14.72
CA MET A 1 -3.87 58.11 13.65
C MET A 1 -2.73 57.08 13.72
N GLU A 2 -1.91 57.04 14.78
CA GLU A 2 -0.72 56.16 14.85
C GLU A 2 -0.93 54.85 15.66
N VAL A 3 -1.97 54.77 16.50
CA VAL A 3 -2.16 53.62 17.41
C VAL A 3 -2.73 52.37 16.70
N SER A 4 -3.40 52.54 15.55
CA SER A 4 -3.98 51.43 14.77
C SER A 4 -3.00 50.71 13.84
N HIS A 5 -1.86 51.33 13.53
CA HIS A 5 -0.84 50.74 12.65
C HIS A 5 0.13 49.82 13.41
N ILE A 6 0.42 50.13 14.68
CA ILE A 6 1.31 49.32 15.52
C ILE A 6 0.67 47.96 15.87
N THR A 7 -0.64 47.91 16.09
CA THR A 7 -1.36 46.67 16.43
C THR A 7 -1.46 45.70 15.25
N LYS A 8 -1.62 46.19 14.01
CA LYS A 8 -1.60 45.34 12.80
C LYS A 8 -0.21 44.77 12.48
N ILE A 9 0.87 45.53 12.73
CA ILE A 9 2.25 45.06 12.53
C ILE A 9 2.64 44.04 13.60
N GLN A 10 2.24 44.25 14.87
CA GLN A 10 2.44 43.25 15.93
C GLN A 10 1.63 41.97 15.70
N LEU A 11 0.40 42.07 15.16
CA LEU A 11 -0.41 40.89 14.81
C LEU A 11 0.21 40.11 13.64
N ASN A 12 0.70 40.80 12.60
CA ASN A 12 1.37 40.15 11.47
C ASN A 12 2.73 39.54 11.87
N LEU A 13 3.50 40.19 12.73
CA LEU A 13 4.77 39.65 13.23
C LEU A 13 4.54 38.45 14.16
N ALA A 14 3.43 38.40 14.90
CA ALA A 14 3.01 37.25 15.71
C ALA A 14 2.51 36.07 14.86
N ILE A 15 1.77 36.32 13.77
CA ILE A 15 1.33 35.29 12.82
C ILE A 15 2.52 34.67 12.08
N VAL A 16 3.48 35.50 11.62
CA VAL A 16 4.70 35.02 10.95
C VAL A 16 5.65 34.31 11.93
N ARG A 17 5.71 34.71 13.21
CA ARG A 17 6.53 34.03 14.23
C ARG A 17 5.95 32.69 14.69
N ARG A 18 4.61 32.52 14.69
CA ARG A 18 3.97 31.23 14.99
C ARG A 18 4.13 30.22 13.86
N CYS A 19 4.24 30.70 12.62
CA CYS A 19 4.44 29.85 11.45
C CYS A 19 5.87 29.26 11.36
N LYS A 20 6.87 29.91 11.96
CA LYS A 20 8.27 29.45 11.94
C LYS A 20 8.68 28.55 13.11
N THR A 21 7.79 28.30 14.09
CA THR A 21 8.12 27.50 15.28
C THR A 21 7.90 25.99 15.11
N GLU A 22 7.30 25.52 14.01
CA GLU A 22 7.12 24.08 13.77
C GLU A 22 8.26 23.43 12.97
N GLU A 23 9.12 24.22 12.33
CA GLU A 23 10.06 23.71 11.31
C GLU A 23 11.42 23.25 11.85
N LYS A 24 11.78 23.52 13.11
CA LYS A 24 13.07 23.08 13.68
C LYS A 24 12.98 22.78 15.17
N SER A 25 12.77 21.51 15.55
CA SER A 25 13.34 20.85 16.75
C SER A 25 12.55 19.64 17.22
N ARG A 26 12.43 18.61 16.41
CA ARG A 26 12.46 17.25 16.96
C ARG A 26 13.39 16.46 16.06
N LYS A 27 14.52 16.01 16.61
CA LYS A 27 15.18 14.80 16.08
C LYS A 27 14.06 13.83 15.73
N GLN A 28 13.94 13.48 14.45
CA GLN A 28 12.83 12.67 13.96
C GLN A 28 12.77 11.44 14.86
N ASN A 29 11.68 11.31 15.63
CA ASN A 29 11.59 10.21 16.58
C ASN A 29 11.69 8.92 15.77
N VAL A 30 12.72 8.11 16.02
CA VAL A 30 13.03 6.88 15.27
C VAL A 30 11.80 5.97 15.17
N MET A 31 10.95 5.95 16.21
CA MET A 31 9.71 5.17 16.25
C MET A 31 8.59 5.69 15.35
N ARG A 32 8.78 6.83 14.66
CA ARG A 32 7.82 7.39 13.69
C ARG A 32 8.18 7.12 12.24
N GLU A 33 9.31 6.47 12.00
CA GLU A 33 9.72 6.06 10.66
C GLU A 33 8.69 5.09 10.06
N LEU A 34 8.40 5.29 8.77
CA LEU A 34 7.47 4.45 8.01
C LEU A 34 8.21 3.22 7.50
N ARG A 35 7.61 2.06 7.71
CA ARG A 35 8.10 0.78 7.19
C ARG A 35 6.97 0.03 6.49
N ILE A 36 7.37 -0.90 5.63
CA ILE A 36 6.44 -1.84 5.02
C ILE A 36 6.03 -2.86 6.08
N GLN A 37 4.75 -2.88 6.43
CA GLN A 37 4.23 -3.83 7.43
C GLN A 37 3.94 -5.20 6.80
N LYS A 38 3.33 -5.20 5.63
CA LYS A 38 3.04 -6.38 4.84
C LYS A 38 2.80 -6.00 3.39
N LEU A 39 3.11 -6.94 2.51
CA LEU A 39 2.74 -6.93 1.11
C LEU A 39 1.73 -8.04 0.88
N CYS A 40 0.54 -7.70 0.39
CA CYS A 40 -0.48 -8.65 0.02
C CYS A 40 -0.45 -8.81 -1.50
N LEU A 41 -0.32 -10.05 -1.97
CA LEU A 41 -0.45 -10.43 -3.36
C LEU A 41 -1.81 -11.10 -3.54
N ASN A 42 -2.54 -10.70 -4.57
CA ASN A 42 -3.84 -11.25 -4.88
C ASN A 42 -3.95 -11.59 -6.36
N ILE A 43 -4.42 -12.80 -6.66
CA ILE A 43 -4.80 -13.22 -8.00
C ILE A 43 -6.27 -13.62 -7.95
N CYS A 44 -7.10 -12.92 -8.72
CA CYS A 44 -8.51 -13.24 -8.88
C CYS A 44 -8.72 -13.79 -10.30
N VAL A 45 -9.06 -15.08 -10.41
CA VAL A 45 -9.27 -15.74 -11.72
C VAL A 45 -10.75 -15.73 -12.11
N GLY A 46 -11.66 -15.66 -11.14
CA GLY A 46 -13.11 -15.61 -11.40
C GLY A 46 -13.78 -16.98 -11.53
N GLU A 47 -13.01 -18.06 -11.56
CA GLU A 47 -13.49 -19.44 -11.74
C GLU A 47 -12.79 -20.42 -10.79
N SER A 48 -13.46 -21.53 -10.50
CA SER A 48 -12.82 -22.70 -9.88
C SER A 48 -12.15 -23.60 -10.92
N GLY A 49 -11.28 -24.50 -10.45
CA GLY A 49 -10.67 -25.55 -11.26
C GLY A 49 -9.16 -25.38 -11.43
N ASP A 50 -8.65 -25.85 -12.57
CA ASP A 50 -7.21 -25.98 -12.82
C ASP A 50 -6.49 -24.64 -12.98
N ARG A 51 -7.17 -23.60 -13.50
CA ARG A 51 -6.56 -22.27 -13.58
C ARG A 51 -6.24 -21.72 -12.19
N LEU A 52 -7.10 -21.99 -11.21
CA LEU A 52 -6.88 -21.56 -9.84
C LEU A 52 -5.71 -22.29 -9.17
N THR A 53 -5.56 -23.60 -9.44
CA THR A 53 -4.44 -24.39 -8.89
C THR A 53 -3.11 -23.99 -9.53
N ARG A 54 -3.10 -23.65 -10.84
CA ARG A 54 -1.93 -23.09 -11.53
C ARG A 54 -1.55 -21.72 -10.99
N ALA A 55 -2.51 -20.82 -10.78
CA ALA A 55 -2.28 -19.52 -10.16
C ALA A 55 -1.70 -19.64 -8.74
N ALA A 56 -2.13 -20.66 -7.97
CA ALA A 56 -1.53 -20.94 -6.66
C ALA A 56 -0.04 -21.32 -6.78
N LYS A 57 0.34 -22.14 -7.76
CA LYS A 57 1.74 -22.49 -8.01
C LYS A 57 2.59 -21.26 -8.37
N VAL A 58 2.06 -20.31 -9.15
CA VAL A 58 2.76 -19.05 -9.47
C VAL A 58 3.05 -18.25 -8.21
N LEU A 59 2.05 -18.08 -7.34
CA LEU A 59 2.24 -17.36 -6.07
C LEU A 59 3.21 -18.07 -5.14
N GLU A 60 3.19 -19.41 -5.13
CA GLU A 60 4.12 -20.20 -4.35
C GLU A 60 5.56 -20.04 -4.86
N GLN A 61 5.77 -20.06 -6.18
CA GLN A 61 7.08 -19.79 -6.79
C GLN A 61 7.58 -18.37 -6.51
N LEU A 62 6.69 -17.37 -6.58
CA LEU A 62 7.06 -15.98 -6.33
C LEU A 62 7.41 -15.71 -4.85
N THR A 63 6.64 -16.27 -3.92
CA THR A 63 6.72 -15.93 -2.50
C THR A 63 7.50 -16.95 -1.65
N GLY A 64 7.62 -18.19 -2.13
CA GLY A 64 8.12 -19.33 -1.38
C GLY A 64 7.24 -19.70 -0.18
N GLN A 65 5.96 -19.35 -0.21
CA GLN A 65 4.98 -19.63 0.85
C GLN A 65 3.75 -20.29 0.25
N GLN A 66 3.11 -21.17 1.03
CA GLN A 66 1.84 -21.75 0.62
C GLN A 66 0.72 -20.69 0.62
N PRO A 67 0.07 -20.46 -0.53
CA PRO A 67 -0.94 -19.42 -0.62
C PRO A 67 -2.31 -19.91 -0.12
N VAL A 68 -3.18 -18.95 0.22
CA VAL A 68 -4.52 -19.25 0.77
C VAL A 68 -5.60 -19.04 -0.30
N PHE A 69 -6.46 -20.04 -0.45
CA PHE A 69 -7.62 -19.98 -1.34
C PHE A 69 -8.77 -19.19 -0.71
N SER A 70 -9.30 -18.23 -1.46
CA SER A 70 -10.43 -17.39 -1.07
C SER A 70 -11.71 -17.90 -1.69
N LYS A 71 -12.78 -17.89 -0.89
CA LYS A 71 -14.11 -18.37 -1.28
C LYS A 71 -15.05 -17.23 -1.66
N ALA A 72 -15.98 -17.52 -2.56
CA ALA A 72 -17.09 -16.66 -2.92
C ALA A 72 -18.00 -16.39 -1.71
N ARG A 73 -18.31 -15.11 -1.46
CA ARG A 73 -19.30 -14.76 -0.42
C ARG A 73 -20.74 -14.92 -0.89
N TYR A 74 -21.00 -14.63 -2.17
CA TYR A 74 -22.32 -14.60 -2.79
C TYR A 74 -22.31 -15.34 -4.12
N THR A 75 -23.49 -15.77 -4.56
CA THR A 75 -23.71 -16.31 -5.90
C THR A 75 -24.05 -15.15 -6.83
N VAL A 76 -23.27 -14.98 -7.90
CA VAL A 76 -23.48 -13.91 -8.89
C VAL A 76 -23.50 -14.52 -10.28
N ARG A 77 -24.69 -14.59 -10.89
CA ARG A 77 -24.90 -15.26 -12.19
C ARG A 77 -24.09 -14.62 -13.31
N SER A 78 -23.96 -13.29 -13.32
CA SER A 78 -23.21 -12.56 -14.35
C SER A 78 -21.73 -12.93 -14.41
N PHE A 79 -21.14 -13.34 -13.29
CA PHE A 79 -19.74 -13.78 -13.22
C PHE A 79 -19.60 -15.31 -13.25
N GLY A 80 -20.71 -16.05 -13.29
CA GLY A 80 -20.68 -17.52 -13.26
C GLY A 80 -20.31 -18.13 -11.90
N ILE A 81 -20.31 -17.34 -10.82
CA ILE A 81 -19.78 -17.74 -9.51
C ILE A 81 -20.90 -18.25 -8.59
N ARG A 82 -20.65 -19.36 -7.88
CA ARG A 82 -21.51 -19.89 -6.81
C ARG A 82 -20.96 -19.59 -5.41
N ARG A 83 -21.85 -19.51 -4.41
CA ARG A 83 -21.45 -19.30 -3.01
C ARG A 83 -20.49 -20.40 -2.52
N ASN A 84 -19.48 -20.01 -1.75
CA ASN A 84 -18.42 -20.85 -1.18
C ASN A 84 -17.48 -21.52 -2.19
N GLU A 85 -17.62 -21.24 -3.47
CA GLU A 85 -16.70 -21.66 -4.52
C GLU A 85 -15.34 -20.96 -4.37
N LYS A 86 -14.23 -21.64 -4.69
CA LYS A 86 -12.91 -21.01 -4.63
C LYS A 86 -12.69 -20.17 -5.88
N ILE A 87 -12.32 -18.90 -5.73
CA ILE A 87 -12.23 -17.96 -6.87
C ILE A 87 -10.86 -17.31 -7.00
N ALA A 88 -10.24 -17.03 -5.86
CA ALA A 88 -9.03 -16.24 -5.80
C ALA A 88 -8.00 -16.90 -4.89
N VAL A 89 -6.74 -16.58 -5.14
CA VAL A 89 -5.61 -17.01 -4.33
C VAL A 89 -4.88 -15.76 -3.87
N HIS A 90 -4.55 -15.70 -2.59
CA HIS A 90 -3.76 -14.61 -2.06
C HIS A 90 -2.63 -15.11 -1.16
N CYS A 91 -1.57 -14.33 -1.10
CA CYS A 91 -0.44 -14.56 -0.22
C CYS A 91 -0.08 -13.26 0.50
N THR A 92 0.32 -13.34 1.77
CA THR A 92 0.77 -12.18 2.54
C THR A 92 2.24 -12.36 2.91
N VAL A 93 3.10 -11.56 2.29
CA VAL A 93 4.53 -11.56 2.55
C VAL A 93 4.89 -10.44 3.53
N ARG A 94 5.85 -10.70 4.42
CA ARG A 94 6.38 -9.74 5.39
C ARG A 94 7.89 -9.87 5.48
N GLY A 95 8.54 -8.85 6.05
CA GLY A 95 9.99 -8.84 6.25
C GLY A 95 10.76 -8.59 4.95
N PRO A 96 12.01 -9.07 4.83
CA PRO A 96 12.90 -8.72 3.73
C PRO A 96 12.35 -9.20 2.37
N LYS A 97 11.76 -10.40 2.32
CA LYS A 97 11.11 -10.93 1.11
C LYS A 97 10.03 -10.00 0.54
N ALA A 98 9.34 -9.24 1.40
CA ALA A 98 8.32 -8.30 0.94
C ALA A 98 8.95 -7.09 0.24
N GLU A 99 10.13 -6.65 0.66
CA GLU A 99 10.84 -5.54 0.04
C GLU A 99 11.41 -5.95 -1.32
N GLU A 100 12.01 -7.15 -1.42
CA GLU A 100 12.52 -7.70 -2.68
C GLU A 100 11.40 -7.85 -3.75
N ILE A 101 10.25 -8.42 -3.35
CA ILE A 101 9.11 -8.60 -4.25
C ILE A 101 8.51 -7.24 -4.65
N LEU A 102 8.48 -6.27 -3.73
CA LEU A 102 8.00 -4.93 -4.03
C LEU A 102 8.90 -4.22 -5.04
N GLU A 103 10.22 -4.30 -4.85
CA GLU A 103 11.19 -3.70 -5.77
C GLU A 103 11.06 -4.28 -7.18
N LYS A 104 10.93 -5.62 -7.29
CA LYS A 104 10.64 -6.28 -8.57
C LYS A 104 9.35 -5.76 -9.19
N GLY A 105 8.27 -5.62 -8.41
CA GLY A 105 6.98 -5.13 -8.91
C GLY A 105 6.99 -3.67 -9.33
N LEU A 106 7.72 -2.82 -8.59
CA LEU A 106 7.86 -1.39 -8.92
C LEU A 106 8.71 -1.18 -10.17
N LYS A 107 9.70 -2.05 -10.42
CA LYS A 107 10.50 -2.03 -11.65
C LYS A 107 9.63 -2.23 -12.90
N VAL A 108 8.63 -3.11 -12.85
CA VAL A 108 7.67 -3.32 -13.96
C VAL A 108 6.85 -2.06 -14.26
N ARG A 109 6.60 -1.24 -13.24
CA ARG A 109 5.88 0.04 -13.36
C ARG A 109 6.81 1.24 -13.50
N GLU A 110 8.10 1.02 -13.73
CA GLU A 110 9.12 2.08 -13.86
C GLU A 110 9.13 3.07 -12.68
N TYR A 111 8.73 2.61 -11.49
CA TYR A 111 8.56 3.43 -10.29
C TYR A 111 7.53 4.56 -10.41
N GLU A 112 6.65 4.50 -11.42
CA GLU A 112 5.58 5.46 -11.61
C GLU A 112 4.30 4.99 -10.92
N LEU A 113 3.72 5.85 -10.07
CA LEU A 113 2.42 5.62 -9.45
C LEU A 113 1.55 6.87 -9.55
N SER A 114 0.26 6.69 -9.82
CA SER A 114 -0.69 7.80 -9.73
C SER A 114 -1.01 8.12 -8.27
N ARG A 115 -1.30 9.39 -7.98
CA ARG A 115 -1.76 9.84 -6.65
C ARG A 115 -3.03 9.12 -6.19
N ASP A 116 -3.88 8.70 -7.12
CA ASP A 116 -5.14 7.99 -6.84
C ASP A 116 -4.93 6.56 -6.33
N ASN A 117 -3.75 5.97 -6.57
CA ASN A 117 -3.39 4.64 -6.06
C ASN A 117 -3.15 4.64 -4.55
N PHE A 118 -2.95 5.81 -3.94
CA PHE A 118 -2.75 5.95 -2.51
C PHE A 118 -4.10 6.08 -1.79
N SER A 119 -4.29 5.23 -0.79
CA SER A 119 -5.42 5.28 0.13
C SER A 119 -5.29 6.44 1.11
N LYS A 120 -6.43 6.89 1.65
CA LYS A 120 -6.49 7.87 2.75
C LYS A 120 -5.65 7.46 3.97
N ASN A 121 -5.49 6.15 4.18
CA ASN A 121 -4.75 5.59 5.30
C ASN A 121 -3.24 5.46 5.02
N GLY A 122 -2.76 5.95 3.87
CA GLY A 122 -1.36 5.87 3.45
C GLY A 122 -0.92 4.51 2.90
N ASN A 123 -1.85 3.57 2.70
CA ASN A 123 -1.56 2.33 1.98
C ASN A 123 -1.62 2.60 0.48
N PHE A 124 -0.93 1.81 -0.33
CA PHE A 124 -1.00 1.94 -1.78
C PHE A 124 -0.98 0.58 -2.45
N GLY A 125 -1.42 0.53 -3.70
CA GLY A 125 -1.40 -0.69 -4.47
C GLY A 125 -1.38 -0.42 -5.97
N PHE A 126 -0.94 -1.43 -6.71
CA PHE A 126 -0.90 -1.42 -8.15
C PHE A 126 -1.14 -2.83 -8.68
N GLY A 127 -1.69 -2.93 -9.89
CA GLY A 127 -1.86 -4.19 -10.59
C GLY A 127 -0.76 -4.37 -11.62
N ILE A 128 -0.33 -5.60 -11.84
CA ILE A 128 0.53 -6.01 -12.96
C ILE A 128 -0.27 -6.98 -13.82
N GLN A 129 -0.21 -6.84 -15.15
CA GLN A 129 -0.93 -7.71 -16.08
C GLN A 129 -0.22 -9.05 -16.29
N GLU A 130 1.11 -9.06 -16.24
CA GLU A 130 1.93 -10.25 -16.49
C GLU A 130 2.88 -10.50 -15.31
N HIS A 131 2.89 -11.72 -14.78
CA HIS A 131 3.84 -12.09 -13.72
C HIS A 131 5.24 -12.43 -14.24
N ILE A 132 5.43 -12.54 -15.57
CA ILE A 132 6.73 -12.86 -16.19
C ILE A 132 7.73 -11.72 -15.93
N ASP A 133 7.25 -10.48 -15.95
CA ASP A 133 8.05 -9.28 -15.70
C ASP A 133 8.69 -9.25 -14.30
N LEU A 134 8.21 -10.09 -13.37
CA LEU A 134 8.77 -10.26 -12.03
C LEU A 134 10.00 -11.19 -12.00
N GLY A 135 10.41 -11.73 -13.16
CA GLY A 135 11.60 -12.56 -13.33
C GLY A 135 11.36 -14.07 -13.17
N ILE A 136 10.11 -14.53 -13.34
CA ILE A 136 9.78 -15.96 -13.34
C ILE A 136 9.91 -16.50 -14.76
N LYS A 137 10.53 -17.68 -14.92
CA LYS A 137 10.61 -18.36 -16.22
C LYS A 137 9.20 -18.77 -16.67
N TYR A 138 8.90 -18.53 -17.95
CA TYR A 138 7.63 -18.92 -18.53
C TYR A 138 7.47 -20.45 -18.56
N ASP A 139 6.35 -20.93 -18.01
CA ASP A 139 5.90 -22.32 -18.15
C ASP A 139 4.57 -22.34 -18.92
N PRO A 140 4.53 -22.92 -20.14
CA PRO A 140 3.31 -23.04 -20.94
C PRO A 140 2.17 -23.74 -20.20
N SER A 141 2.49 -24.62 -19.24
CA SER A 141 1.49 -25.38 -18.48
C SER A 141 0.71 -24.48 -17.52
N ILE A 142 1.32 -23.40 -17.03
CA ILE A 142 0.74 -22.51 -16.03
C ILE A 142 -0.11 -21.43 -16.70
N GLY A 143 0.40 -20.84 -17.77
CA GLY A 143 -0.21 -19.69 -18.47
C GLY A 143 0.17 -18.34 -17.85
N ILE A 144 -0.29 -17.25 -18.44
CA ILE A 144 -0.01 -15.87 -18.00
C ILE A 144 -1.14 -15.40 -17.08
N TYR A 145 -0.76 -14.84 -15.92
CA TYR A 145 -1.69 -14.28 -14.94
C TYR A 145 -1.27 -12.88 -14.54
N GLY A 146 -2.27 -12.01 -14.41
CA GLY A 146 -2.15 -10.72 -13.74
C GLY A 146 -2.30 -10.87 -12.23
N MET A 147 -1.70 -9.93 -11.49
CA MET A 147 -1.67 -9.94 -10.03
C MET A 147 -1.80 -8.53 -9.48
N ASP A 148 -2.48 -8.42 -8.34
CA ASP A 148 -2.58 -7.18 -7.59
C ASP A 148 -1.59 -7.18 -6.43
N PHE A 149 -0.84 -6.08 -6.33
CA PHE A 149 0.06 -5.78 -5.23
C PHE A 149 -0.61 -4.74 -4.34
N TYR A 150 -0.79 -5.08 -3.07
CA TYR A 150 -1.31 -4.16 -2.07
C TYR A 150 -0.34 -4.04 -0.90
N ILE A 151 0.22 -2.86 -0.74
CA ILE A 151 1.24 -2.54 0.25
C ILE A 151 0.58 -1.86 1.43
N VAL A 152 0.82 -2.41 2.62
CA VAL A 152 0.40 -1.79 3.88
C VAL A 152 1.61 -1.17 4.55
N LEU A 153 1.59 0.15 4.66
CA LEU A 153 2.57 0.88 5.45
C LEU A 153 2.17 0.87 6.92
N GLY A 154 3.18 0.95 7.79
CA GLY A 154 2.96 1.01 9.22
C GLY A 154 4.14 1.64 9.94
N ARG A 155 3.88 2.21 11.12
CA ARG A 155 4.93 2.61 12.06
C ARG A 155 5.13 1.53 13.14
N PRO A 156 6.29 1.48 13.79
CA PRO A 156 6.43 0.79 15.07
C PRO A 156 5.39 1.31 16.08
N GLY A 157 4.53 0.43 16.62
CA GLY A 157 3.45 0.81 17.54
C GLY A 157 2.03 0.43 17.08
N PHE A 158 1.85 0.10 15.80
CA PHE A 158 0.55 -0.33 15.26
C PHE A 158 0.01 -1.64 15.89
N ASN A 159 0.86 -2.41 16.58
CA ASN A 159 0.46 -3.64 17.28
C ASN A 159 -0.54 -3.40 18.42
N VAL A 160 -0.61 -2.18 18.97
CA VAL A 160 -1.56 -1.82 20.04
C VAL A 160 -3.02 -2.08 19.64
N SER A 161 -3.34 -1.93 18.34
CA SER A 161 -4.68 -2.21 17.79
C SER A 161 -4.93 -3.69 17.46
N LYS A 162 -3.87 -4.51 17.39
CA LYS A 162 -3.94 -5.89 16.91
C LYS A 162 -3.79 -6.92 18.02
N ARG A 163 -3.14 -6.55 19.13
CA ARG A 163 -2.91 -7.43 20.29
C ARG A 163 -4.22 -7.75 21.00
N LYS A 164 -4.35 -8.99 21.50
CA LYS A 164 -5.52 -9.45 22.28
C LYS A 164 -5.63 -8.75 23.63
N ARG A 165 -4.53 -8.65 24.38
CA ARG A 165 -4.50 -8.04 25.72
C ARG A 165 -4.32 -6.53 25.62
N LYS A 166 -5.14 -5.76 26.36
CA LYS A 166 -5.08 -4.28 26.42
C LYS A 166 -5.09 -3.65 25.01
N CYS A 167 -6.03 -4.08 24.17
CA CYS A 167 -6.24 -3.49 22.85
C CYS A 167 -6.75 -2.05 22.99
N SER A 168 -6.21 -1.13 22.19
CA SER A 168 -6.70 0.25 22.14
C SER A 168 -6.53 0.85 20.73
N ARG A 169 -7.23 1.96 20.48
CA ARG A 169 -7.20 2.64 19.18
C ARG A 169 -5.89 3.39 18.99
N ILE A 170 -5.39 3.39 17.76
CA ILE A 170 -4.22 4.19 17.37
C ILE A 170 -4.65 5.67 17.29
N GLY A 171 -3.92 6.52 18.01
CA GLY A 171 -4.12 7.97 18.00
C GLY A 171 -3.87 8.58 16.62
N SER A 172 -4.60 9.64 16.28
CA SER A 172 -4.57 10.30 14.97
C SER A 172 -3.15 10.69 14.53
N LYS A 173 -2.35 11.26 15.45
CA LYS A 173 -0.95 11.66 15.21
C LYS A 173 -0.01 10.51 14.84
N HIS A 174 -0.37 9.26 15.17
CA HIS A 174 0.44 8.09 14.84
C HIS A 174 -0.05 7.37 13.58
N ARG A 175 -1.26 7.68 13.11
CA ARG A 175 -1.75 7.19 11.81
C ARG A 175 -0.94 7.81 10.67
N ILE A 176 -1.00 7.16 9.52
CA ILE A 176 -0.30 7.58 8.31
C ILE A 176 -1.32 8.31 7.43
N ASN A 177 -0.92 9.47 6.93
CA ASN A 177 -1.69 10.22 5.95
C ASN A 177 -1.26 9.85 4.52
N GLN A 178 -2.14 10.11 3.55
CA GLN A 178 -1.83 9.89 2.13
C GLN A 178 -0.57 10.66 1.69
N ASP A 179 -0.43 11.94 2.09
CA ASP A 179 0.71 12.78 1.73
C ASP A 179 2.03 12.30 2.33
N GLU A 180 1.98 11.74 3.55
CA GLU A 180 3.16 11.15 4.19
C GLU A 180 3.62 9.90 3.43
N ALA A 181 2.69 9.07 2.98
CA ALA A 181 3.00 7.88 2.19
C ALA A 181 3.55 8.23 0.81
N MET A 182 3.01 9.27 0.16
CA MET A 182 3.53 9.79 -1.11
C MET A 182 4.97 10.29 -0.99
N LYS A 183 5.26 11.09 0.04
CA LYS A 183 6.64 11.55 0.32
C LYS A 183 7.58 10.39 0.63
N TRP A 184 7.12 9.41 1.39
CA TRP A 184 7.91 8.22 1.71
C TRP A 184 8.24 7.40 0.45
N PHE A 185 7.29 7.25 -0.47
CA PHE A 185 7.50 6.55 -1.73
C PHE A 185 8.54 7.27 -2.60
N GLN A 186 8.45 8.59 -2.71
CA GLN A 186 9.43 9.43 -3.41
C GLN A 186 10.82 9.33 -2.78
N GLN A 187 10.92 9.31 -1.44
CA GLN A 187 12.21 9.27 -0.75
C GLN A 187 12.89 7.89 -0.78
N LYS A 188 12.12 6.81 -0.74
CA LYS A 188 12.69 5.45 -0.65
C LYS A 188 12.99 4.83 -2.02
N TYR A 189 12.16 5.12 -3.02
CA TYR A 189 12.23 4.47 -4.33
C TYR A 189 12.43 5.47 -5.48
N ASP A 190 12.70 6.75 -5.18
CA ASP A 190 12.82 7.83 -6.17
C ASP A 190 11.64 7.90 -7.15
N GLY A 191 10.46 7.48 -6.69
CA GLY A 191 9.32 7.23 -7.54
C GLY A 191 8.63 8.49 -8.04
N ILE A 192 8.15 8.44 -9.28
CA ILE A 192 7.45 9.55 -9.94
C ILE A 192 5.95 9.46 -9.62
N LEU A 193 5.37 10.57 -9.16
CA LEU A 193 3.94 10.65 -8.84
C LEU A 193 3.18 11.34 -9.98
N LEU A 194 2.41 10.56 -10.73
CA LEU A 194 1.55 11.07 -11.78
C LEU A 194 0.32 11.77 -11.19
N PRO A 195 -0.16 12.88 -11.80
CA PRO A 195 -1.38 13.55 -11.36
C PRO A 195 -2.58 12.59 -11.43
N GLY A 196 -3.49 12.72 -10.45
CA GLY A 196 -4.72 11.92 -10.40
C GLY A 196 -5.65 12.27 -11.57
N LYS A 197 -6.48 11.30 -11.99
CA LYS A 197 -7.48 11.55 -13.04
C LYS A 197 -8.52 12.53 -12.50
N LYS A 198 -8.83 13.60 -13.25
CA LYS A 198 -9.96 14.49 -12.92
C LYS A 198 -11.22 13.63 -12.88
N LYS A 199 -11.86 13.55 -11.71
CA LYS A 199 -13.16 12.89 -11.56
C LYS A 199 -14.16 13.65 -12.44
N LYS A 200 -14.69 12.97 -13.46
CA LYS A 200 -15.87 13.43 -14.20
C LYS A 200 -17.09 13.35 -13.31
#